data_AF-A0A392RB14-F1
#
_entry.id   AF-A0A392RB14-F1
#
_cell.length_a   1.000
_cell.length_b   1.000
_cell.length_c   1.000
_cell.angle_alpha   90.00
_cell.angle_beta   90.00
_cell.angle_gamma   90.00
#
_symmetry.space_group_name_H-M   'P 1'
#
loop_
_entity.id
_entity.type
_entity.pdbx_description
1 polymer ?
#
loop_
_entity_poly.entity_id
_entity_poly.type
_entity_poly.pdbx_seq_one_letter_code
_entity_poly.pdbx_strand_id
1 'polypeptide(L)'
;MIDYMEIVQTDIDPNWRGICIDWVVSIVDYFKLLPDTLYLAVSCIDRFLSFKPVSRLKLQLLCVSSMFIASKYEDTFPPNVENFWQ
;
A
#
# COMPACT_ATOMS: atom_id res chain seq x y z
N MET A 1 15.52 -2.84 -8.87
CA MET A 1 14.82 -3.53 -7.77
C MET A 1 15.00 -5.01 -8.01
N ILE A 2 15.49 -5.79 -7.04
CA ILE A 2 15.54 -7.25 -7.15
C ILE A 2 14.10 -7.74 -7.39
N ASP A 3 13.89 -8.78 -8.20
CA ASP A 3 12.56 -9.33 -8.45
C ASP A 3 12.02 -10.06 -7.20
N TYR A 4 11.60 -9.27 -6.21
CA TYR A 4 11.09 -9.78 -4.94
C TYR A 4 9.78 -10.55 -5.11
N MET A 5 9.06 -10.35 -6.22
CA MET A 5 7.87 -11.11 -6.53
C MET A 5 8.21 -12.56 -6.84
N GLU A 6 9.31 -12.81 -7.55
CA GLU A 6 9.77 -14.17 -7.83
C GLU A 6 10.58 -14.78 -6.68
N ILE A 7 11.34 -13.96 -5.94
CA ILE A 7 12.33 -14.44 -4.97
C ILE A 7 11.76 -14.57 -3.55
N VAL A 8 10.83 -13.69 -3.15
CA VAL A 8 10.35 -13.59 -1.76
C VAL A 8 8.88 -14.00 -1.63
N GLN A 9 8.04 -13.59 -2.59
CA GLN A 9 6.60 -13.86 -2.52
C GLN A 9 6.28 -15.29 -2.99
N THR A 10 5.38 -15.95 -2.27
CA THR A 10 4.95 -17.32 -2.58
C THR A 10 3.46 -17.43 -2.94
N ASP A 11 2.66 -16.43 -2.55
CA ASP A 11 1.19 -16.43 -2.71
C ASP A 11 0.68 -15.22 -3.50
N ILE A 12 1.56 -14.26 -3.80
CA ILE A 12 1.24 -13.00 -4.49
C ILE A 12 2.10 -12.94 -5.75
N ASP A 13 1.50 -12.52 -6.84
CA ASP A 13 2.17 -12.30 -8.13
C ASP A 13 2.09 -10.80 -8.52
N PRO A 14 2.74 -10.39 -9.62
CA PRO A 14 2.68 -9.00 -10.09
C PRO A 14 1.27 -8.49 -10.40
N ASN A 15 0.32 -9.37 -10.75
CA ASN A 15 -1.06 -9.00 -11.01
C ASN A 15 -1.78 -8.60 -9.72
N TRP A 16 -1.60 -9.37 -8.64
CA TRP A 16 -2.12 -9.01 -7.32
C TRP A 16 -1.56 -7.68 -6.80
N ARG A 17 -0.29 -7.37 -7.12
CA ARG A 17 0.27 -6.04 -6.84
C ARG A 17 -0.45 -4.95 -7.61
N GLY A 18 -0.70 -5.15 -8.91
CA GLY A 18 -1.48 -4.22 -9.72
C GLY A 18 -2.84 -3.91 -9.10
N ILE A 19 -3.57 -4.95 -8.72
CA ILE A 19 -4.89 -4.84 -8.06
C ILE A 19 -4.79 -4.08 -6.72
N CYS A 20 -3.78 -4.34 -5.87
CA CYS A 20 -3.61 -3.56 -4.63
C CYS A 20 -3.31 -2.09 -4.93
N ILE A 21 -2.46 -1.79 -5.92
CA ILE A 21 -2.09 -0.40 -6.24
C ILE A 21 -3.28 0.35 -6.81
N ASP A 22 -4.07 -0.25 -7.71
CA ASP A 22 -5.29 0.36 -8.23
C ASP A 22 -6.28 0.68 -7.11
N TRP A 23 -6.38 -0.21 -6.11
CA TRP A 23 -7.18 0.03 -4.92
C TRP A 23 -6.64 1.19 -4.06
N VAL A 24 -5.33 1.24 -3.83
CA VAL A 24 -4.66 2.34 -3.11
C VAL A 24 -4.89 3.69 -3.82
N VAL A 25 -4.76 3.74 -5.14
CA VAL A 25 -5.01 4.95 -5.95
C VAL A 25 -6.45 5.42 -5.76
N SER A 26 -7.41 4.50 -5.76
CA SER A 26 -8.83 4.82 -5.56
C SER A 26 -9.09 5.45 -4.18
N ILE A 27 -8.42 4.94 -3.14
CA ILE A 27 -8.53 5.49 -1.77
C ILE A 27 -7.88 6.86 -1.66
N VAL A 28 -6.69 7.04 -2.24
CA VAL A 28 -5.99 8.34 -2.27
C VAL A 28 -6.85 9.40 -2.97
N ASP A 29 -7.46 9.06 -4.11
CA ASP A 29 -8.33 10.00 -4.83
C ASP A 29 -9.63 10.30 -4.05
N TYR A 30 -10.21 9.31 -3.37
CA TYR A 30 -11.39 9.50 -2.54
C TYR A 30 -11.13 10.47 -1.39
N PHE A 31 -10.02 10.32 -0.67
CA PHE A 31 -9.64 11.20 0.44
C PHE A 31 -8.95 12.49 0.00
N LYS A 32 -8.69 12.66 -1.30
CA LYS A 32 -7.95 13.81 -1.86
C LYS A 32 -6.60 14.02 -1.19
N LEU A 33 -5.89 12.92 -0.92
CA LEU A 33 -4.54 12.96 -0.34
C LEU A 33 -3.52 13.46 -1.37
N LEU A 34 -2.37 13.91 -0.89
CA LEU A 34 -1.29 14.37 -1.76
C LEU A 34 -0.74 13.25 -2.65
N PRO A 35 -0.26 13.57 -3.87
CA PRO A 35 0.44 12.60 -4.73
C PRO A 35 1.65 11.96 -4.03
N ASP A 36 2.37 12.73 -3.21
CA ASP A 36 3.50 12.24 -2.41
C ASP A 36 3.08 11.12 -1.44
N THR A 37 1.87 11.21 -0.87
CA THR A 37 1.29 10.16 -0.02
C THR A 37 1.15 8.83 -0.78
N LEU A 38 0.70 8.88 -2.04
CA LEU A 38 0.60 7.70 -2.89
C LEU A 38 1.97 7.09 -3.17
N TYR A 39 2.94 7.92 -3.58
CA TYR A 39 4.29 7.44 -3.91
C TYR A 39 4.97 6.81 -2.70
N LEU A 40 4.83 7.43 -1.52
CA LEU A 40 5.37 6.91 -0.27
C LEU A 40 4.67 5.61 0.15
N ALA A 41 3.34 5.54 0.04
CA ALA A 41 2.58 4.33 0.35
C ALA A 41 3.02 3.15 -0.54
N VAL A 42 3.14 3.35 -1.85
CA VAL A 42 3.63 2.32 -2.80
C VAL A 42 5.05 1.89 -2.46
N SER A 43 5.93 2.84 -2.13
CA SER A 43 7.30 2.52 -1.71
C SER A 43 7.33 1.66 -0.43
N CYS A 44 6.48 1.97 0.54
CA CYS A 44 6.32 1.18 1.77
C CYS A 44 5.84 -0.25 1.46
N ILE A 45 4.83 -0.40 0.60
CA ILE A 45 4.29 -1.71 0.18
C ILE A 45 5.39 -2.55 -0.47
N ASP A 46 6.04 -2.02 -1.49
CA ASP A 46 7.05 -2.74 -2.26
C ASP A 46 8.27 -3.12 -1.40
N ARG A 47 8.67 -2.24 -0.48
CA ARG A 47 9.73 -2.53 0.47
C ARG A 47 9.34 -3.63 1.44
N PHE A 48 8.12 -3.64 1.95
CA PHE A 48 7.66 -4.70 2.85
C PHE A 48 7.61 -6.06 2.14
N LEU A 49 7.09 -6.09 0.91
CA LEU A 49 7.07 -7.29 0.06
C LEU A 49 8.48 -7.75 -0.33
N SER A 50 9.47 -6.85 -0.32
CA SER A 50 10.88 -7.22 -0.54
C SER A 50 11.53 -7.94 0.65
N PHE A 51 10.95 -7.86 1.86
CA PHE A 51 11.53 -8.45 3.07
C PHE A 51 10.68 -9.57 3.69
N LYS A 52 9.36 -9.58 3.46
CA LYS A 52 8.45 -10.54 4.09
C LYS A 52 7.46 -11.13 3.07
N PRO A 53 7.30 -12.47 3.04
CA PRO A 53 6.21 -13.09 2.30
C PRO A 53 4.87 -12.69 2.94
N VAL A 54 3.91 -12.31 2.12
CA VAL A 54 2.57 -11.90 2.55
C VAL A 54 1.55 -12.80 1.87
N SER A 55 0.52 -13.22 2.61
CA SER A 55 -0.62 -13.92 2.01
C SER A 55 -1.60 -12.94 1.39
N ARG A 56 -2.33 -13.38 0.37
CA ARG A 56 -3.36 -12.55 -0.30
C ARG A 56 -4.37 -11.93 0.66
N LEU A 57 -4.75 -12.69 1.70
CA LEU A 57 -5.68 -12.24 2.75
C LEU A 57 -5.16 -11.05 3.57
N LYS A 58 -3.84 -10.86 3.65
CA LYS A 58 -3.19 -9.77 4.40
C LYS A 58 -2.73 -8.63 3.51
N LEU A 59 -2.88 -8.75 2.19
CA LEU A 59 -2.40 -7.76 1.25
C LEU A 59 -3.13 -6.42 1.47
N GLN A 60 -4.46 -6.41 1.57
CA GLN A 60 -5.22 -5.19 1.83
C GLN A 60 -4.81 -4.52 3.15
N LEU A 61 -4.56 -5.28 4.21
CA LEU A 61 -4.08 -4.75 5.48
C LEU A 61 -2.72 -4.06 5.33
N LEU A 62 -1.81 -4.63 4.55
CA LEU A 62 -0.53 -3.98 4.22
C LEU A 62 -0.76 -2.68 3.44
N CYS A 63 -1.65 -2.69 2.45
CA CYS A 63 -1.96 -1.50 1.64
C CYS A 63 -2.53 -0.36 2.53
N VAL A 64 -3.51 -0.66 3.40
CA VAL A 64 -4.06 0.31 4.39
C VAL A 64 -3.00 0.84 5.34
N SER A 65 -2.21 -0.06 5.94
CA SER A 65 -1.20 0.33 6.92
C SER A 65 -0.14 1.24 6.29
N SER A 66 0.24 0.96 5.04
CA SER A 66 1.21 1.78 4.29
C SER A 66 0.65 3.15 3.96
N MET A 67 -0.61 3.26 3.52
CA MET A 67 -1.29 4.54 3.30
C MET A 67 -1.45 5.35 4.58
N PHE A 68 -1.81 4.70 5.69
CA PHE A 68 -1.97 5.35 6.99
C PHE A 68 -0.66 5.90 7.53
N ILE A 69 0.46 5.19 7.31
CA ILE A 69 1.79 5.70 7.61
C ILE A 69 2.09 6.89 6.69
N ALA A 70 1.96 6.72 5.37
CA ALA A 70 2.31 7.76 4.40
C ALA A 70 1.54 9.06 4.61
N SER A 71 0.24 9.00 4.89
CA SER A 71 -0.58 10.20 5.07
C SER A 71 -0.16 11.00 6.29
N LYS A 72 0.35 10.35 7.35
CA LYS A 72 0.91 11.05 8.52
C LYS A 72 2.21 11.79 8.23
N TYR A 73 2.94 11.40 7.19
CA TYR A 73 4.19 12.06 6.79
C TYR A 73 3.93 13.22 5.84
N GLU A 74 3.03 13.05 4.88
CA GLU A 74 2.86 13.99 3.79
C GLU A 74 1.67 14.94 4.00
N ASP A 75 0.55 14.48 4.57
CA ASP A 75 -0.68 15.27 4.69
C ASP A 75 -0.73 16.06 6.01
N THR A 76 -1.14 17.34 5.94
CA THR A 76 -1.34 18.19 7.14
C THR A 76 -2.51 17.72 8.00
N PHE A 77 -3.55 17.17 7.36
CA PHE A 77 -4.75 16.65 8.02
C PHE A 77 -4.99 15.20 7.57
N PRO A 78 -4.22 14.23 8.10
CA PRO A 78 -4.35 12.85 7.69
C PRO A 78 -5.70 12.26 8.14
N PRO A 79 -6.32 11.38 7.33
CA PRO A 79 -7.55 10.68 7.70
C PRO A 79 -7.36 9.82 8.96
N ASN A 80 -8.41 9.73 9.78
CA ASN A 80 -8.43 8.84 10.93
C ASN A 80 -8.44 7.37 10.46
N VAL A 81 -7.91 6.46 11.28
CA VAL A 81 -7.92 5.01 11.03
C VAL A 81 -9.32 4.51 10.69
N GLU A 82 -10.34 5.02 11.37
CA GLU A 82 -11.74 4.64 11.16
C GLU A 82 -12.23 4.92 9.74
N ASN A 83 -11.67 5.91 9.06
CA ASN A 83 -12.09 6.28 7.71
C ASN A 83 -11.63 5.28 6.66
N PHE A 84 -10.57 4.51 6.91
CA PHE A 84 -10.07 3.50 5.95
C PHE A 84 -10.88 2.20 5.94
N TRP A 85 -11.83 2.04 6.87
CA TRP A 85 -12.65 0.84 7.02
C TRP A 85 -14.14 1.06 6.72
N GLN A 86 -14.53 2.29 6.34
CA GLN A 86 -15.86 2.65 5.85
C GLN A 86 -15.95 2.53 4.33
#